data_AF-A0A2G9Y7F2-F1
#
_entry.id   AF-A0A2G9Y7F2-F1
#
_cell.length_a   1.000
_cell.length_b   1.000
_cell.length_c   1.000
_cell.angle_alpha   90.00
_cell.angle_beta   90.00
_cell.angle_gamma   90.00
#
_symmetry.space_group_name_H-M   'P 1'
#
loop_
_entity.id
_entity.type
_entity.pdbx_description
1 polymer ?
#
loop_
_entity_poly.entity_id
_entity_poly.type
_entity_poly.pdbx_seq_one_letter_code
_entity_poly.pdbx_strand_id
1 'polypeptide(L)'
;MDDLKKKTIISTLSLFFQSGYSAFLGLVANLVLTILLSPAIFGIYIATLSIISIFNYFSDIGMAASLIQKKEIDRNDERTVFTVQQLLIITLV
;
A
#
# COMPACT_ATOMS: atom_id res chain seq x y z
N MET A 1 30.01 -8.29 8.35
CA MET A 1 29.47 -8.07 6.99
C MET A 1 28.49 -9.17 6.57
N ASP A 2 28.66 -10.41 7.05
CA ASP A 2 27.76 -11.53 6.72
C ASP A 2 26.36 -11.42 7.32
N ASP A 3 26.22 -10.86 8.51
CA ASP A 3 24.91 -10.66 9.16
C ASP A 3 24.03 -9.64 8.42
N LEU A 4 24.62 -8.55 7.93
CA LEU A 4 23.89 -7.53 7.17
C LEU A 4 23.39 -8.08 5.84
N LYS A 5 24.24 -8.81 5.10
CA LYS A 5 23.85 -9.49 3.85
C LYS A 5 22.71 -10.48 4.09
N LYS A 6 22.80 -11.29 5.15
CA LYS A 6 21.75 -12.25 5.53
C LYS A 6 20.44 -11.54 5.86
N LYS A 7 20.45 -10.49 6.66
CA LYS A 7 19.27 -9.69 7.01
C LYS A 7 18.63 -9.05 5.79
N THR A 8 19.42 -8.46 4.90
CA THR A 8 18.91 -7.88 3.65
C THR A 8 18.26 -8.94 2.77
N ILE A 9 18.89 -10.11 2.59
CA ILE A 9 18.32 -11.20 1.78
C ILE A 9 16.99 -11.69 2.38
N ILE A 10 16.95 -11.92 3.69
CA ILE A 10 15.72 -12.35 4.37
C ILE A 10 14.62 -11.29 4.23
N SER A 11 14.96 -10.01 4.40
CA SER A 11 13.99 -8.91 4.28
C SER A 11 13.46 -8.79 2.86
N THR A 12 14.32 -8.82 1.85
CA THR A 12 13.91 -8.76 0.44
C THR A 12 13.04 -9.96 0.08
N LEU A 13 13.41 -11.17 0.53
CA LEU A 13 12.64 -12.36 0.27
C LEU A 13 11.27 -12.32 0.96
N SER A 14 11.22 -11.81 2.20
CA SER A 14 9.97 -11.58 2.93
C SER A 14 9.06 -10.60 2.17
N LEU A 15 9.59 -9.46 1.73
CA LEU A 15 8.84 -8.46 0.96
C LEU A 15 8.35 -9.02 -0.38
N PHE A 16 9.19 -9.81 -1.05
CA PHE A 16 8.83 -10.49 -2.29
C PHE A 16 7.67 -11.46 -2.09
N PHE A 17 7.74 -12.33 -1.08
CA PHE A 17 6.67 -13.28 -0.79
C PHE A 17 5.39 -12.58 -0.34
N GLN A 18 5.49 -11.54 0.50
CA GLN A 18 4.34 -10.74 0.90
C GLN A 18 3.64 -10.11 -0.30
N SER A 19 4.42 -9.50 -1.21
CA SER A 19 3.89 -8.86 -2.41
C SER A 19 3.31 -9.88 -3.39
N GLY A 20 4.00 -11.00 -3.60
CA GLY A 20 3.57 -12.09 -4.47
C GLY A 20 2.29 -12.77 -3.96
N TYR A 21 2.19 -13.00 -2.65
CA TYR A 21 0.98 -13.56 -2.03
C TYR A 21 -0.21 -12.61 -2.21
N SER A 22 -0.01 -11.31 -1.96
CA SER A 22 -1.07 -10.30 -2.15
C SER A 22 -1.50 -10.21 -3.62
N ALA A 23 -0.55 -10.23 -4.56
CA ALA A 23 -0.84 -10.24 -5.98
C ALA A 23 -1.62 -11.49 -6.41
N PHE A 24 -1.25 -12.66 -5.89
CA PHE A 24 -1.95 -13.90 -6.16
C PHE A 24 -3.40 -13.85 -5.65
N LEU A 25 -3.63 -13.41 -4.41
CA LEU A 25 -4.97 -13.22 -3.87
C LEU A 25 -5.79 -12.21 -4.69
N GLY A 26 -5.16 -11.10 -5.09
CA GLY A 26 -5.79 -10.10 -5.95
C GLY A 26 -6.20 -10.66 -7.31
N LEU A 27 -5.36 -11.51 -7.92
CA LEU A 27 -5.68 -12.20 -9.17
C LEU A 27 -6.86 -13.16 -9.00
N VAL A 28 -6.84 -14.00 -7.96
CA VAL A 28 -7.94 -14.91 -7.66
C VAL A 28 -9.25 -14.15 -7.44
N ALA A 29 -9.22 -13.06 -6.67
CA ALA A 29 -10.39 -12.20 -6.45
C ALA A 29 -10.92 -11.63 -7.76
N ASN A 30 -10.06 -11.10 -8.64
CA ASN A 30 -10.49 -10.57 -9.94
C ASN A 30 -11.08 -11.63 -10.87
N LEU A 31 -10.52 -12.85 -10.88
CA LEU A 31 -11.09 -13.97 -11.65
C LEU A 31 -12.49 -14.34 -11.13
N VAL A 32 -12.65 -14.44 -9.81
CA VAL A 32 -13.95 -14.69 -9.18
C VAL A 32 -14.95 -13.60 -9.54
N LEU A 33 -14.57 -12.33 -9.44
CA LEU A 33 -15.43 -11.20 -9.79
C LEU A 33 -15.81 -11.19 -11.28
N THR A 34 -14.92 -11.61 -12.17
CA THR A 34 -15.21 -11.72 -13.61
C THR A 34 -16.29 -12.76 -13.90
N ILE A 35 -16.38 -13.82 -13.09
CA ILE A 35 -17.42 -14.85 -13.21
C ILE A 35 -18.74 -14.38 -12.59
N LEU A 36 -18.68 -13.67 -11.47
CA LEU A 36 -19.86 -13.26 -10.71
C LEU A 36 -20.55 -11.98 -11.23
N LEU A 37 -19.80 -11.07 -11.84
CA LEU A 37 -20.30 -9.76 -12.24
C LEU A 37 -20.54 -9.69 -13.75
N SER A 38 -21.55 -8.92 -14.14
CA SER A 38 -21.74 -8.56 -15.55
C SER A 38 -20.61 -7.62 -16.01
N PRO A 39 -20.28 -7.59 -17.32
CA PRO A 39 -19.21 -6.74 -17.83
C PRO A 39 -19.36 -5.25 -17.47
N ALA A 40 -20.59 -4.75 -17.45
CA ALA A 40 -20.86 -3.36 -17.08
C ALA A 40 -20.52 -3.06 -15.61
N ILE A 41 -20.94 -3.93 -14.68
CA ILE A 41 -20.66 -3.77 -13.25
C ILE A 41 -19.17 -3.96 -12.97
N PHE A 42 -18.54 -4.94 -13.64
CA PHE A 42 -17.11 -5.17 -13.54
C PHE A 42 -16.29 -3.95 -14.02
N GLY A 43 -16.72 -3.31 -15.11
CA GLY A 43 -16.13 -2.06 -15.58
C GLY A 43 -16.21 -0.92 -14.56
N ILE A 44 -17.38 -0.74 -13.92
CA ILE A 44 -17.57 0.25 -12.86
C ILE A 44 -16.67 -0.05 -11.65
N TYR A 45 -16.58 -1.32 -11.25
CA TYR A 45 -15.71 -1.77 -10.17
C TYR A 45 -14.24 -1.42 -10.43
N ILE A 46 -13.70 -1.78 -11.60
CA ILE A 46 -12.31 -1.45 -11.95
C ILE A 46 -12.07 0.06 -12.04
N ALA A 47 -13.02 0.81 -12.61
CA ALA A 47 -12.93 2.27 -12.66
C ALA A 47 -12.87 2.88 -11.26
N THR A 48 -13.70 2.37 -10.34
CA THR A 48 -13.74 2.80 -8.93
C THR A 48 -12.42 2.47 -8.23
N LEU A 49 -11.90 1.26 -8.41
CA LEU A 49 -10.57 0.88 -7.89
C LEU A 49 -9.45 1.78 -8.42
N SER A 50 -9.52 2.16 -9.70
CA SER A 50 -8.52 3.04 -10.31
C SER A 50 -8.55 4.44 -9.67
N ILE A 51 -9.74 4.97 -9.39
CA ILE A 51 -9.91 6.25 -8.68
C ILE A 51 -9.38 6.14 -7.24
N ILE A 52 -9.74 5.08 -6.51
CA ILE A 52 -9.25 4.82 -5.15
C ILE A 52 -7.71 4.72 -5.15
N SER A 53 -7.11 4.06 -6.14
CA SER A 53 -5.65 3.93 -6.27
C SER A 53 -4.96 5.29 -6.40
N ILE A 54 -5.55 6.21 -7.17
CA ILE A 54 -5.04 7.59 -7.31
C ILE A 54 -5.09 8.30 -5.95
N PHE A 55 -6.22 8.25 -5.24
CA PHE A 55 -6.33 8.93 -3.94
C PHE A 55 -5.43 8.31 -2.87
N ASN A 56 -5.29 6.99 -2.83
CA ASN A 56 -4.37 6.32 -1.91
C ASN A 56 -2.91 6.75 -2.15
N TYR A 57 -2.50 6.89 -3.41
CA TYR A 57 -1.16 7.38 -3.73
C TYR A 57 -0.93 8.80 -3.18
N PHE A 58 -1.93 9.68 -3.30
CA PHE A 58 -1.87 11.04 -2.74
C PHE A 58 -2.07 11.09 -1.22
N SER A 59 -2.68 10.09 -0.59
CA SER A 59 -2.91 10.10 0.86
C SER A 59 -1.62 9.93 1.66
N ASP A 60 -0.61 9.26 1.10
CA ASP A 60 0.65 9.02 1.80
C ASP A 60 1.66 10.17 1.66
N ILE A 61 1.54 11.03 0.64
CA ILE A 61 2.43 12.19 0.30
C ILE A 61 3.91 11.96 0.66
N GLY A 62 4.44 10.76 0.50
CA GLY A 62 5.82 10.43 0.87
C GLY A 62 6.17 10.61 2.36
N MET A 63 5.19 10.82 3.25
CA MET A 63 5.42 11.01 4.68
C MET A 63 6.04 9.76 5.33
N ALA A 64 5.61 8.56 4.93
CA ALA A 64 6.25 7.31 5.34
C ALA A 64 7.73 7.25 4.93
N ALA A 65 8.07 7.73 3.73
CA ALA A 65 9.46 7.79 3.27
C ALA A 65 10.28 8.83 4.05
N SER A 66 9.66 9.96 4.43
CA SER A 66 10.32 10.97 5.28
C SER A 66 10.62 10.45 6.68
N LEU A 67 9.72 9.62 7.24
CA LEU A 67 9.89 9.00 8.55
C LEU A 67 11.02 7.95 8.50
N ILE A 68 11.04 7.07 7.50
CA ILE A 68 12.07 6.03 7.30
C ILE A 68 13.48 6.64 7.10
N GLN A 69 13.57 7.82 6.47
CA GLN A 69 14.84 8.50 6.24
C GLN A 69 15.39 9.22 7.48
N LYS A 70 14.55 9.44 8.51
CA LYS A 70 14.96 10.12 9.73
C LYS A 70 15.79 9.17 10.59
N LYS A 71 16.98 9.60 11.00
CA LYS A 71 17.92 8.78 11.81
C LYS A 71 17.36 8.43 13.18
N GLU A 72 16.66 9.37 13.80
CA GLU A 72 15.97 9.18 15.07
C GLU A 72 14.55 9.69 14.92
N ILE A 73 13.59 8.84 15.26
CA ILE A 73 12.16 9.12 15.20
C ILE A 73 11.69 9.32 16.64
N ASP A 74 11.01 10.43 16.90
CA ASP A 74 10.31 10.66 18.15
C ASP A 74 8.79 10.54 17.98
N ARG A 75 8.09 10.52 19.11
CA ARG A 75 6.64 10.31 19.14
C ARG A 75 5.86 11.48 18.51
N ASN A 76 6.45 12.68 18.42
CA ASN A 76 5.83 13.81 17.76
C ASN A 76 5.92 13.66 16.24
N ASP A 77 6.99 13.09 15.69
CA ASP A 77 7.09 12.78 14.26
C ASP A 77 6.00 11.79 13.85
N GLU A 78 5.88 10.68 14.58
CA GLU A 78 4.86 9.65 14.32
C GLU A 78 3.45 10.23 14.40
N ARG A 79 3.16 11.03 15.43
CA ARG A 79 1.86 11.69 15.60
C ARG A 79 1.57 12.68 14.48
N THR A 80 2.57 13.44 14.03
CA THR A 80 2.41 14.42 12.97
C THR A 80 2.12 13.74 11.64
N VAL A 81 2.93 12.75 11.26
CA VAL A 81 2.73 11.96 10.04
C VAL A 81 1.37 11.29 10.07
N PHE A 82 1.02 10.62 11.18
CA PHE A 82 -0.29 9.98 11.34
C PHE A 82 -1.44 10.98 11.22
N THR A 83 -1.37 12.13 11.91
CA THR A 83 -2.46 13.11 11.93
C THR A 83 -2.66 13.74 10.56
N VAL A 84 -1.58 14.08 9.86
CA VAL A 84 -1.66 14.63 8.51
C VAL A 84 -2.22 13.58 7.53
N GLN A 85 -1.73 12.34 7.56
CA GLN A 85 -2.29 11.25 6.76
C GLN A 85 -3.78 11.05 7.05
N GLN A 86 -4.18 11.03 8.33
CA GLN A 86 -5.57 10.84 8.73
C GLN A 86 -6.47 11.98 8.23
N LEU A 87 -6.00 13.23 8.31
CA LEU A 87 -6.75 14.39 7.78
C LEU A 87 -6.87 14.33 6.26
N LEU A 88 -5.82 13.91 5.56
CA LEU A 88 -5.87 13.74 4.10
C LEU A 88 -6.88 12.67 3.70
N ILE A 89 -6.90 11.52 4.38
CA ILE A 89 -7.90 10.47 4.13
C ILE A 89 -9.31 11.02 4.34
N ILE A 90 -9.59 11.67 5.48
CA ILE A 90 -10.94 12.18 5.79
C ILE A 90 -11.43 13.24 4.78
N THR A 91 -10.51 13.99 4.17
CA THR A 91 -10.87 15.14 3.32
C THR A 91 -10.84 14.84 1.82
N LEU A 92 -9.95 13.95 1.36
CA LEU A 92 -9.75 13.64 -0.05
C LEU A 92 -10.36 12.30 -0.49
N VAL A 93 -10.54 11.34 0.41
CA VAL A 93 -11.08 9.99 0.14
C VAL A 93 -12.50 9.88 0.69
#